data_AF-A0A2G5TPZ7-F1
#
_entry.id   AF-A0A2G5TPZ7-F1
#
_cell.length_a   1.000
_cell.length_b   1.000
_cell.length_c   1.000
_cell.angle_alpha   90.00
_cell.angle_beta   90.00
_cell.angle_gamma   90.00
#
_symmetry.space_group_name_H-M   'P 1'
#
loop_
_entity.id
_entity.type
_entity.pdbx_description
1 polymer ?
#
loop_
_entity_poly.entity_id
_entity_poly.type
_entity_poly.pdbx_seq_one_letter_code
_entity_poly.pdbx_strand_id
1 'polypeptide(L)'
;MPDVVLSQIFTIVGCPGIFNLRKVCQSLRKFLRKFPTDSRFPLIHISNYEDLMMVKLKPGIMEIDGIRYSKEETNCKIRYGNSEKILKNCDYSEQFFNDLEVIIAHQKSVLETFQILCPMPVIWRSEFPEKIQRLLKILENSRKLKVKKFYMHYSKFSHIS
;
A
#
# COMPACT_ATOMS: atom_id res chain seq x y z
N MET A 1 -1.12 -6.95 -29.30
CA MET A 1 -1.16 -8.21 -28.54
C MET A 1 -2.58 -8.39 -28.01
N PRO A 2 -3.21 -9.56 -28.18
CA PRO A 2 -4.60 -9.76 -27.76
C PRO A 2 -4.77 -9.67 -26.24
N ASP A 3 -5.92 -9.12 -25.82
CA ASP A 3 -6.27 -8.92 -24.40
C ASP A 3 -6.20 -10.23 -23.58
N VAL A 4 -6.60 -11.35 -24.19
CA VAL A 4 -6.59 -12.69 -23.57
C VAL A 4 -5.16 -13.12 -23.21
N VAL A 5 -4.20 -12.89 -24.11
CA VAL A 5 -2.80 -13.25 -23.89
C VAL A 5 -2.19 -12.35 -22.82
N LEU A 6 -2.52 -11.05 -22.82
CA LEU A 6 -2.04 -10.11 -21.80
C LEU A 6 -2.53 -10.51 -20.41
N SER A 7 -3.81 -10.88 -20.27
CA SER A 7 -4.40 -11.35 -19.01
C SER A 7 -3.67 -12.59 -18.45
N GLN A 8 -3.33 -13.54 -19.32
CA GLN A 8 -2.57 -14.74 -18.92
C GLN A 8 -1.16 -14.39 -18.45
N ILE A 9 -0.43 -13.54 -19.18
CA ILE A 9 0.90 -13.07 -18.76
C ILE A 9 0.82 -12.43 -17.39
N PHE A 10 -0.12 -11.51 -17.16
CA PHE A 10 -0.26 -10.82 -15.87
C PHE A 10 -0.64 -11.75 -14.71
N THR A 11 -1.39 -12.82 -15.00
CA THR A 11 -1.70 -13.86 -14.02
C THR A 11 -0.44 -14.64 -13.62
N ILE A 12 0.45 -14.92 -14.57
CA ILE A 12 1.70 -15.66 -14.36
C ILE A 12 2.74 -14.81 -13.63
N VAL A 13 2.96 -13.56 -14.06
CA VAL A 13 4.00 -12.71 -13.44
C VAL A 13 3.65 -12.22 -12.03
N GLY A 14 2.38 -12.33 -11.63
CA GLY A 14 1.91 -11.92 -10.31
C GLY A 14 2.09 -10.43 -10.04
N CYS A 15 1.80 -10.02 -8.80
CA CYS A 15 1.72 -8.61 -8.43
C CYS A 15 3.01 -7.79 -8.67
N PRO A 16 4.23 -8.31 -8.37
CA PRO A 16 5.47 -7.58 -8.64
C PRO A 16 5.67 -7.29 -10.14
N GLY A 17 5.37 -8.26 -11.00
CA GLY A 17 5.45 -8.07 -12.46
C GLY A 17 4.46 -7.03 -12.97
N ILE A 18 3.24 -6.99 -12.41
CA ILE A 18 2.20 -6.01 -12.76
C ILE A 18 2.67 -4.58 -12.46
N PHE A 19 3.26 -4.33 -11.29
CA PHE A 19 3.79 -3.01 -10.94
C PHE A 19 4.90 -2.55 -11.87
N ASN A 20 5.74 -3.47 -12.36
CA ASN A 20 6.79 -3.17 -13.32
C ASN A 20 6.22 -2.90 -14.72
N LEU A 21 5.34 -3.76 -15.21
CA LEU A 21 4.74 -3.66 -16.54
C LEU A 21 3.87 -2.42 -16.71
N ARG A 22 3.20 -1.94 -15.64
CA ARG A 22 2.45 -0.67 -15.64
C ARG A 22 3.33 0.55 -15.96
N LYS A 23 4.64 0.46 -15.68
CA LYS A 23 5.60 1.55 -15.88
C LYS A 23 6.18 1.55 -17.30
N VAL A 24 6.07 0.45 -18.05
CA VAL A 24 6.68 0.29 -19.38
C VAL A 24 5.97 1.15 -20.43
N CYS A 25 4.65 1.09 -20.55
CA CYS A 25 3.92 1.91 -21.53
C CYS A 25 2.49 2.24 -21.13
N GLN A 26 1.91 3.25 -21.78
CA GLN A 26 0.55 3.72 -21.50
C GLN A 26 -0.52 2.66 -21.82
N SER A 27 -0.31 1.83 -22.84
CA SER A 27 -1.24 0.77 -23.24
C SER A 27 -1.35 -0.31 -22.17
N LEU A 28 -0.23 -0.80 -21.63
CA LEU A 28 -0.22 -1.77 -20.52
C LEU A 28 -0.88 -1.19 -19.26
N ARG A 29 -0.63 0.10 -18.97
CA ARG A 29 -1.28 0.80 -17.87
C ARG A 29 -2.80 0.90 -18.03
N LYS A 30 -3.28 1.23 -19.24
CA LYS A 30 -4.72 1.26 -19.55
C LYS A 30 -5.33 -0.14 -19.46
N PHE A 31 -4.64 -1.16 -19.96
CA PHE A 31 -5.08 -2.55 -19.87
C PHE A 31 -5.24 -3.01 -18.42
N LEU A 32 -4.23 -2.81 -17.57
CA LEU A 32 -4.27 -3.18 -16.15
C LEU A 32 -5.37 -2.44 -15.36
N ARG A 33 -5.69 -1.20 -15.76
CA ARG A 33 -6.85 -0.47 -15.20
C ARG A 33 -8.19 -1.09 -15.61
N LYS A 34 -8.31 -1.56 -16.86
CA LYS A 34 -9.52 -2.21 -17.39
C LYS A 34 -9.69 -3.63 -16.86
N PHE A 35 -8.58 -4.34 -16.69
CA PHE A 35 -8.52 -5.75 -16.28
C PHE A 35 -7.54 -5.93 -15.11
N PRO A 36 -7.89 -5.47 -13.90
CA PRO A 36 -7.05 -5.71 -12.73
C PRO A 36 -6.97 -7.21 -12.48
N THR A 37 -5.78 -7.76 -12.38
CA THR A 37 -5.53 -9.14 -11.95
C THR A 37 -5.67 -9.26 -10.44
N ASP A 38 -5.97 -10.46 -9.94
CA ASP A 38 -6.11 -10.70 -8.50
C ASP A 38 -4.75 -11.01 -7.86
N SER A 39 -4.28 -10.12 -7.00
CA SER A 39 -2.99 -10.24 -6.31
C SER A 39 -2.96 -11.33 -5.26
N ARG A 40 -4.11 -11.73 -4.71
CA ARG A 40 -4.24 -12.80 -3.71
C ARG A 40 -3.27 -12.65 -2.53
N PHE A 41 -3.07 -11.42 -2.06
CA PHE A 41 -2.27 -11.18 -0.87
C PHE A 41 -2.94 -11.86 0.33
N PRO A 42 -2.20 -12.62 1.16
CA PRO A 42 -2.75 -13.20 2.38
C PRO A 42 -2.96 -12.14 3.48
N LEU A 43 -2.17 -11.06 3.44
CA LEU A 43 -2.15 -10.02 4.46
C LEU A 43 -1.96 -8.66 3.78
N ILE A 44 -2.68 -7.65 4.26
CA ILE A 44 -2.28 -6.25 4.08
C ILE A 44 -2.12 -5.67 5.48
N HIS A 45 -0.89 -5.33 5.86
CA HIS A 45 -0.59 -4.65 7.12
C HIS A 45 -0.05 -3.26 6.80
N ILE A 46 -0.75 -2.24 7.27
CA ILE A 46 -0.37 -0.84 7.12
C ILE A 46 0.16 -0.35 8.46
N SER A 47 1.36 0.23 8.48
CA SER A 47 1.87 0.97 9.64
C SER A 47 1.97 2.44 9.28
N ASN A 48 1.35 3.30 10.09
CA ASN A 48 1.36 4.75 9.90
C ASN A 48 2.07 5.41 11.08
N TYR A 49 3.25 5.95 10.83
CA TYR A 49 4.05 6.76 11.74
C TYR A 49 4.06 8.21 11.26
N GLU A 50 4.69 9.10 12.04
CA GLU A 50 4.75 10.53 11.74
C GLU A 50 5.38 10.82 10.38
N ASP A 51 6.62 10.39 10.16
CA ASP A 51 7.40 10.63 8.93
C ASP A 51 7.60 9.36 8.09
N LEU A 52 6.83 8.30 8.37
CA LEU A 52 6.98 7.00 7.73
C LEU A 52 5.63 6.30 7.58
N MET A 53 5.33 5.85 6.38
CA MET A 53 4.26 4.89 6.13
C MET A 53 4.84 3.59 5.58
N MET A 54 4.29 2.46 5.99
CA MET A 54 4.72 1.15 5.55
C MET A 54 3.54 0.28 5.17
N VAL A 55 3.69 -0.52 4.12
CA VAL A 55 2.76 -1.60 3.77
C VAL A 55 3.51 -2.93 3.67
N LYS A 56 3.02 -3.95 4.39
CA LYS A 56 3.44 -5.35 4.23
C LYS A 56 2.32 -6.14 3.55
N LEU A 57 2.69 -6.94 2.56
CA LEU A 57 1.76 -7.72 1.74
C LEU A 57 1.82 -9.24 2.03
N LYS A 58 2.69 -9.63 2.95
CA LYS A 58 2.91 -11.00 3.42
C LYS A 58 3.25 -10.97 4.90
N PRO A 59 2.97 -12.05 5.65
CA PRO A 59 3.46 -12.20 7.01
C PRO A 59 4.98 -12.11 7.03
N GLY A 60 5.51 -11.32 7.96
CA GLY A 60 6.94 -11.08 8.09
C GLY A 60 7.21 -10.32 9.38
N ILE A 61 8.19 -10.81 10.14
CA ILE A 61 8.53 -10.25 11.46
C ILE A 61 9.38 -8.99 11.26
N MET A 62 10.25 -8.97 10.25
CA MET A 62 11.19 -7.89 10.06
C MET A 62 10.54 -6.72 9.33
N GLU A 63 11.02 -5.50 9.60
CA GLU A 63 10.51 -4.33 8.90
C GLU A 63 10.99 -4.24 7.44
N ILE A 64 12.05 -4.97 7.07
CA ILE A 64 12.50 -5.12 5.68
C ILE A 64 11.49 -5.87 4.79
N ASP A 65 10.51 -6.54 5.40
CA ASP A 65 9.48 -7.32 4.71
C ASP A 65 8.38 -6.43 4.09
N GLY A 66 8.41 -5.12 4.32
CA GLY A 66 7.46 -4.13 3.81
C GLY A 66 8.06 -3.11 2.86
N ILE A 67 7.19 -2.45 2.10
CA ILE A 67 7.53 -1.25 1.34
C ILE A 67 7.37 -0.05 2.27
N ARG A 68 8.43 0.75 2.38
CA ARG A 68 8.52 1.89 3.29
C ARG A 68 8.57 3.18 2.50
N TYR A 69 7.83 4.18 2.95
CA TYR A 69 7.73 5.50 2.37
C TYR A 69 8.05 6.50 3.48
N SER A 70 9.26 7.04 3.49
CA SER A 70 9.71 7.99 4.50
C SER A 70 9.90 9.38 3.91
N LYS A 71 9.60 10.39 4.73
CA LYS A 71 9.86 11.79 4.42
C LYS A 71 11.37 12.04 4.40
N GLU A 72 11.85 12.69 3.34
CA GLU A 72 13.24 13.15 3.20
C GLU A 72 13.21 14.56 2.63
N GLU A 73 13.15 15.58 3.50
CA GLU A 73 12.90 16.98 3.13
C GLU A 73 11.60 17.13 2.32
N THR A 74 11.70 17.54 1.04
CA THR A 74 10.59 17.65 0.07
C THR A 74 10.43 16.39 -0.80
N ASN A 75 11.22 15.36 -0.53
CA ASN A 75 11.29 14.13 -1.30
C ASN A 75 10.66 12.95 -0.55
N CYS A 76 10.33 11.92 -1.31
CA CYS A 76 9.85 10.65 -0.80
C CYS A 76 10.92 9.59 -1.01
N LYS A 77 11.43 9.03 0.09
CA LYS A 77 12.33 7.88 0.07
C LYS A 77 11.53 6.59 0.17
N ILE A 78 11.62 5.76 -0.85
CA ILE A 78 10.97 4.44 -0.92
C ILE A 78 12.02 3.36 -0.69
N ARG A 79 11.78 2.45 0.25
CA ARG A 79 12.67 1.30 0.53
C ARG A 79 11.90 -0.02 0.51
N TYR A 80 12.50 -1.04 -0.09
CA TYR A 80 12.00 -2.41 -0.07
C TYR A 80 13.19 -3.38 -0.06
N GLY A 81 13.32 -4.17 1.01
CA GLY A 81 14.54 -4.96 1.26
C GLY A 81 15.79 -4.07 1.23
N ASN A 82 16.76 -4.45 0.38
CA ASN A 82 18.01 -3.70 0.19
C ASN A 82 17.93 -2.64 -0.92
N SER A 83 16.79 -2.53 -1.62
CA SER A 83 16.60 -1.53 -2.67
C SER A 83 16.02 -0.25 -2.08
N GLU A 84 16.55 0.89 -2.52
CA GLU A 84 16.02 2.22 -2.21
C GLU A 84 15.88 3.07 -3.47
N LYS A 85 14.93 4.00 -3.42
CA LYS A 85 14.68 4.99 -4.47
C LYS A 85 14.21 6.30 -3.83
N ILE A 86 14.75 7.41 -4.30
CA ILE A 86 14.30 8.76 -3.92
C ILE A 86 13.46 9.35 -5.04
N LEU A 87 12.24 9.79 -4.72
CA LEU A 87 11.37 10.55 -5.60
C LEU A 87 11.46 12.03 -5.24
N LYS A 88 11.96 12.85 -6.16
CA LYS A 88 12.12 14.29 -5.93
C LYS A 88 10.78 15.01 -5.93
N ASN A 89 10.62 16.02 -5.07
CA ASN A 89 9.43 16.88 -4.98
C ASN A 89 8.13 16.06 -4.89
N CYS A 90 8.13 15.03 -4.04
CA CYS A 90 7.06 14.06 -3.94
C CYS A 90 6.77 13.84 -2.46
N ASP A 91 5.53 14.11 -2.05
CA ASP A 91 5.10 13.83 -0.70
C ASP A 91 4.99 12.31 -0.48
N TYR A 92 5.55 11.83 0.62
CA TYR A 92 5.64 10.40 0.91
C TYR A 92 4.25 9.79 1.20
N SER A 93 3.36 10.54 1.83
CA SER A 93 1.98 10.12 2.15
C SER A 93 1.16 10.04 0.87
N GLU A 94 1.24 11.04 -0.01
CA GLU A 94 0.65 11.02 -1.35
C GLU A 94 1.08 9.79 -2.14
N GLN A 95 2.40 9.54 -2.19
CA GLN A 95 2.95 8.39 -2.92
C GLN A 95 2.50 7.06 -2.32
N PHE A 96 2.48 6.94 -0.99
CA PHE A 96 1.97 5.76 -0.29
C PHE A 96 0.52 5.47 -0.68
N PHE A 97 -0.36 6.48 -0.60
CA PHE A 97 -1.78 6.30 -0.91
C PHE A 97 -2.03 5.97 -2.38
N ASN A 98 -1.26 6.56 -3.29
CA ASN A 98 -1.31 6.22 -4.71
C ASN A 98 -0.96 4.75 -4.96
N ASP A 99 0.06 4.22 -4.29
CA ASP A 99 0.44 2.81 -4.43
C ASP A 99 -0.57 1.89 -3.71
N LEU A 100 -1.08 2.30 -2.54
CA LEU A 100 -2.07 1.57 -1.77
C LEU A 100 -3.39 1.40 -2.53
N GLU A 101 -3.88 2.45 -3.20
CA GLU A 101 -5.08 2.38 -4.03
C GLU A 101 -4.94 1.29 -5.10
N VAL A 102 -3.75 1.16 -5.68
CA VAL A 102 -3.45 0.14 -6.69
C VAL A 102 -3.39 -1.25 -6.06
N ILE A 103 -2.75 -1.40 -4.92
CA ILE A 103 -2.69 -2.67 -4.17
C ILE A 103 -4.11 -3.16 -3.86
N ILE A 104 -4.96 -2.29 -3.31
CA ILE A 104 -6.34 -2.62 -2.93
C ILE A 104 -7.17 -2.93 -4.18
N ALA A 105 -7.03 -2.18 -5.27
CA ALA A 105 -7.76 -2.42 -6.51
C ALA A 105 -7.46 -3.78 -7.17
N HIS A 106 -6.27 -4.33 -6.92
CA HIS A 106 -5.87 -5.65 -7.41
C HIS A 106 -6.15 -6.78 -6.40
N GLN A 107 -6.62 -6.49 -5.18
CA GLN A 107 -7.02 -7.51 -4.22
C GLN A 107 -8.51 -7.88 -4.42
N LYS A 108 -8.78 -8.84 -5.32
CA LYS A 108 -10.17 -9.26 -5.65
C LYS A 108 -10.65 -10.44 -4.81
N SER A 109 -9.75 -11.33 -4.45
CA SER A 109 -10.02 -12.44 -3.53
C SER A 109 -10.25 -11.93 -2.12
N VAL A 110 -10.93 -12.75 -1.32
CA VAL A 110 -11.11 -12.47 0.10
C VAL A 110 -9.74 -12.43 0.77
N LEU A 111 -9.38 -11.26 1.29
CA LEU A 111 -8.18 -11.04 2.07
C LEU A 111 -8.34 -11.72 3.43
N GLU A 112 -7.39 -12.58 3.80
CA GLU A 112 -7.45 -13.29 5.08
C GLU A 112 -7.32 -12.32 6.25
N THR A 113 -6.36 -11.39 6.19
CA THR A 113 -6.14 -10.41 7.26
C THR A 113 -5.82 -9.03 6.71
N PHE A 114 -6.52 -8.01 7.22
CA PHE A 114 -6.20 -6.59 7.02
C PHE A 114 -5.87 -5.96 8.38
N GLN A 115 -4.70 -5.34 8.50
CA GLN A 115 -4.23 -4.74 9.75
C GLN A 115 -3.83 -3.29 9.53
N ILE A 116 -4.22 -2.43 10.47
CA ILE A 116 -3.73 -1.06 10.57
C ILE A 116 -3.05 -0.91 11.94
N LEU A 117 -1.80 -0.48 11.94
CA LEU A 117 -1.04 -0.12 13.12
C LEU A 117 -0.80 1.39 13.10
N CYS A 118 -1.30 2.06 14.12
CA CYS A 118 -1.11 3.49 14.35
C CYS A 118 -0.52 3.69 15.75
N PRO A 119 0.81 3.51 15.90
CA PRO A 119 1.49 3.79 17.14
C PRO A 119 1.65 5.31 17.20
N MET A 120 0.88 5.99 18.06
CA MET A 120 1.01 7.42 18.25
C MET A 120 2.32 7.71 18.98
N PRO A 121 3.28 8.49 18.44
CA PRO A 121 4.20 9.20 19.29
C PRO A 121 3.40 10.24 20.09
N VAL A 122 3.71 10.35 21.38
CA VAL A 122 3.18 11.40 22.26
C VAL A 122 3.48 12.74 21.60
N ILE A 123 2.48 13.37 20.99
CA ILE A 123 2.23 14.81 20.77
C ILE A 123 1.25 14.87 19.59
N TRP A 124 0.06 15.42 19.85
CA TRP A 124 -0.97 15.63 18.85
C TRP A 124 -0.44 16.50 17.70
N ARG A 125 -0.16 15.90 16.54
CA ARG A 125 0.06 16.63 15.28
C ARG A 125 -1.11 16.38 14.32
N SER A 126 -1.48 17.47 13.63
CA SER A 126 -2.72 17.72 12.90
C SER A 126 -3.03 16.79 11.72
N GLU A 127 -2.07 16.01 11.23
CA GLU A 127 -2.22 15.24 9.99
C GLU A 127 -2.75 13.81 10.18
N PHE A 128 -2.76 13.28 11.42
CA PHE A 128 -3.25 11.92 11.67
C PHE A 128 -4.72 11.70 11.26
N PRO A 129 -5.66 12.60 11.60
CA PRO A 129 -7.04 12.49 11.13
C PRO A 129 -7.16 12.46 9.61
N GLU A 130 -6.36 13.26 8.89
CA GLU A 130 -6.40 13.37 7.43
C GLU A 130 -5.94 12.07 6.75
N LYS A 131 -4.83 11.48 7.22
CA LYS A 131 -4.33 10.18 6.70
C LYS A 131 -5.35 9.06 6.92
N ILE A 132 -6.02 9.01 8.07
CA ILE A 132 -7.05 8.01 8.34
C ILE A 132 -8.29 8.24 7.46
N GLN A 133 -8.75 9.48 7.33
CA GLN A 133 -9.87 9.82 6.42
C GLN A 133 -9.57 9.42 4.98
N ARG A 134 -8.34 9.64 4.52
CA ARG A 134 -7.92 9.24 3.17
C ARG A 134 -7.89 7.72 3.00
N LEU A 135 -7.40 6.99 4.01
CA LEU A 135 -7.44 5.53 4.01
C LEU A 135 -8.90 5.03 3.91
N LEU A 136 -9.80 5.60 4.71
CA LEU A 136 -11.24 5.27 4.67
C LEU A 136 -11.81 5.51 3.27
N LYS A 137 -11.51 6.66 2.65
CA LYS A 137 -11.96 6.99 1.30
C LYS A 137 -11.47 5.98 0.25
N ILE A 138 -10.24 5.50 0.35
CA ILE A 138 -9.72 4.45 -0.54
C ILE A 138 -10.47 3.14 -0.33
N LEU A 139 -10.73 2.77 0.92
CA LEU A 139 -11.45 1.54 1.27
C LEU A 139 -12.91 1.59 0.78
N GLU A 140 -13.61 2.71 0.97
CA GLU A 140 -14.97 2.94 0.47
C GLU A 140 -15.03 2.85 -1.05
N ASN A 141 -14.08 3.49 -1.74
CA ASN A 141 -13.98 3.48 -3.20
C ASN A 141 -13.60 2.11 -3.76
N SER A 142 -13.01 1.22 -2.94
CA SER A 142 -12.55 -0.09 -3.40
C SER A 142 -13.68 -1.02 -3.83
N ARG A 143 -14.95 -0.72 -3.50
CA ARG A 143 -16.21 -1.46 -3.81
C ARG A 143 -16.21 -2.99 -3.57
N LYS A 144 -15.08 -3.62 -3.20
CA LYS A 144 -14.85 -5.06 -3.37
C LYS A 144 -13.86 -5.67 -2.38
N LEU A 145 -13.19 -4.91 -1.51
CA LEU A 145 -12.24 -5.50 -0.56
C LEU A 145 -13.01 -6.33 0.48
N LYS A 146 -13.07 -7.64 0.27
CA LYS A 146 -13.63 -8.59 1.22
C LYS A 146 -12.53 -9.01 2.17
N VAL A 147 -12.75 -8.86 3.47
CA VAL A 147 -11.76 -9.16 4.51
C VAL A 147 -12.36 -10.16 5.49
N LYS A 148 -11.63 -11.22 5.85
CA LYS A 148 -12.08 -12.15 6.92
C LYS A 148 -11.79 -11.59 8.32
N LYS A 149 -10.58 -11.08 8.52
CA LYS A 149 -10.13 -10.53 9.82
C LYS A 149 -9.61 -9.12 9.65
N PHE A 150 -10.21 -8.18 10.36
CA PHE A 150 -9.78 -6.79 10.42
C PHE A 150 -9.25 -6.48 11.82
N TYR A 151 -8.04 -5.93 11.89
CA TYR A 151 -7.44 -5.47 13.14
C TYR A 151 -7.00 -4.01 12.99
N MET A 152 -7.34 -3.20 13.98
CA MET A 152 -6.82 -1.85 14.10
C MET A 152 -6.21 -1.68 15.48
N HIS A 153 -4.89 -1.51 15.51
CA HIS A 153 -4.14 -1.27 16.72
C HIS A 153 -3.88 0.23 16.85
N TYR A 154 -4.45 0.83 17.88
CA TYR A 154 -4.16 2.19 18.30
C TYR A 154 -3.59 2.13 19.71
N SER A 155 -2.57 2.93 20.00
CA SER A 155 -1.97 3.03 21.35
C SER A 155 -2.05 4.47 21.82
N LYS A 156 -2.65 4.69 23.00
CA LYS A 156 -2.59 5.97 23.72
C LYS A 156 -1.49 5.84 24.78
N PHE A 157 -0.30 6.39 24.52
CA PHE A 157 0.80 6.39 25.50
C PHE A 157 0.65 7.47 26.61
N SER A 158 -0.52 8.09 26.75
CA SER A 158 -0.78 9.19 27.69
C SER A 158 -0.72 8.81 29.19
N HIS A 159 -0.38 7.57 29.54
CA HIS A 159 -0.39 7.08 30.92
C HIS A 159 0.91 6.38 31.35
N ILE A 160 1.99 6.49 30.57
CA ILE A 160 3.32 6.07 31.00
C ILE A 160 4.15 7.33 31.23
N SER A 161 3.88 8.00 32.35
CA SER A 161 4.69 9.08 32.91
C SER A 161 4.48 9.10 34.42
#